data_AF-A0A960WM26-F1
#
_entry.id   AF-A0A960WM26-F1
#
_cell.length_a   1.000
_cell.length_b   1.000
_cell.length_c   1.000
_cell.angle_alpha   90.00
_cell.angle_beta   90.00
_cell.angle_gamma   90.00
#
_symmetry.space_group_name_H-M   'P 1'
#
loop_
_entity.id
_entity.type
_entity.pdbx_description
1 polymer ?
#
loop_
_entity_poly.entity_id
_entity_poly.type
_entity_poly.pdbx_seq_one_letter_code
_entity_poly.pdbx_strand_id
1 'polypeptide(L)' 'MSSEQISALNQIIAIIDEKASEYKANYLDLPASRKMAEKKLILDLIDDANQLASSIRPAPNDVMGDLKRLGEQLRRLG' A
#
# COMPACT_ATOMS: atom_id res chain seq x y z
N MET A 1 7.31 19.87 10.51
CA MET A 1 7.68 18.85 9.50
C MET A 1 7.09 17.49 9.82
N SER A 2 7.23 16.94 11.03
CA SER A 2 6.69 15.60 11.37
C SER A 2 5.17 15.43 11.18
N SER A 3 4.36 16.43 11.55
CA SER A 3 2.89 16.33 11.49
C SER A 3 2.34 16.18 10.06
N GLU A 4 2.87 16.94 9.09
CA GLU A 4 2.46 16.87 7.69
C GLU A 4 2.86 15.54 7.06
N GLN A 5 4.07 15.04 7.34
CA GLN A 5 4.53 13.75 6.85
C GLN A 5 3.70 12.59 7.42
N ILE A 6 3.33 12.66 8.69
CA ILE A 6 2.43 11.67 9.32
C ILE A 6 1.03 11.75 8.70
N SER A 7 0.50 12.94 8.48
CA SER A 7 -0.81 13.12 7.84
C SER A 7 -0.81 12.57 6.41
N ALA A 8 0.22 12.86 5.62
CA ALA A 8 0.40 12.31 4.28
C ALA A 8 0.53 10.79 4.30
N LEU A 9 1.31 10.23 5.23
CA LEU A 9 1.44 8.78 5.39
C LEU A 9 0.08 8.13 5.67
N ASN A 10 -0.70 8.70 6.58
CA ASN A 10 -2.03 8.18 6.90
C ASN A 10 -2.99 8.24 5.70
N GLN A 11 -2.91 9.29 4.88
CA GLN A 11 -3.69 9.40 3.65
C GLN A 11 -3.30 8.32 2.63
N ILE A 12 -2.01 8.09 2.43
CA ILE A 12 -1.53 7.05 1.52
C ILE A 12 -1.97 5.66 2.00
N ILE A 13 -1.89 5.39 3.31
CA ILE A 13 -2.37 4.13 3.90
C ILE A 13 -3.85 3.93 3.65
N ALA A 14 -4.68 4.96 3.85
CA ALA A 14 -6.12 4.86 3.59
C ALA A 14 -6.43 4.52 2.12
N ILE A 15 -5.67 5.11 1.18
CA ILE A 15 -5.80 4.81 -0.26
C ILE A 15 -5.36 3.37 -0.56
N ILE A 16 -4.29 2.89 0.07
CA ILE A 16 -3.82 1.50 -0.07
C ILE A 16 -4.90 0.53 0.41
N ASP A 17 -5.50 0.78 1.57
CA ASP A 17 -6.55 -0.08 2.15
C ASP A 17 -7.79 -0.15 1.25
N GLU A 18 -8.26 1.00 0.76
CA GLU A 18 -9.39 1.08 -0.15
C GLU A 18 -9.12 0.26 -1.42
N LYS A 19 -7.98 0.52 -2.08
CA LYS A 19 -7.62 -0.17 -3.33
C LYS A 19 -7.36 -1.65 -3.14
N ALA A 20 -6.72 -2.05 -2.05
CA ALA A 20 -6.49 -3.47 -1.75
C ALA A 20 -7.81 -4.21 -1.49
N SER A 21 -8.76 -3.55 -0.80
CA SER A 21 -10.10 -4.09 -0.57
C SER A 21 -10.88 -4.24 -1.89
N GLU A 22 -10.90 -3.21 -2.73
CA GLU A 22 -11.53 -3.23 -4.06
C GLU A 22 -10.91 -4.31 -4.96
N TYR A 23 -9.58 -4.38 -4.98
CA TYR A 23 -8.84 -5.37 -5.76
C TYR A 23 -9.22 -6.78 -5.36
N LYS A 24 -9.30 -7.06 -4.05
CA LYS A 24 -9.70 -8.37 -3.54
C LYS A 24 -11.16 -8.69 -3.85
N ALA A 25 -12.06 -7.71 -3.67
CA ALA A 25 -13.49 -7.89 -3.93
C ALA A 25 -13.78 -8.21 -5.40
N ASN A 26 -13.10 -7.50 -6.31
CA ASN A 26 -13.31 -7.63 -7.75
C ASN A 26 -12.32 -8.59 -8.43
N TYR A 27 -11.40 -9.22 -7.67
CA TYR A 27 -10.29 -9.98 -8.24
C TYR A 27 -10.73 -11.04 -9.24
N LEU A 28 -11.85 -11.73 -8.98
CA LEU A 28 -12.33 -12.80 -9.86
C LEU A 28 -12.91 -12.26 -11.17
N ASP A 29 -13.53 -11.08 -11.14
CA ASP A 29 -14.28 -10.49 -12.26
C ASP A 29 -13.40 -9.60 -13.17
N LEU A 30 -12.25 -9.15 -12.67
CA LEU A 30 -11.34 -8.29 -13.43
C LEU A 30 -10.68 -9.06 -14.60
N PRO A 31 -10.55 -8.45 -15.80
CA PRO A 31 -9.67 -8.96 -16.84
C PRO A 31 -8.22 -9.05 -16.35
N ALA A 32 -7.46 -10.05 -16.79
CA ALA A 32 -6.07 -10.29 -16.34
C ALA A 32 -5.16 -9.05 -16.46
N SER A 33 -5.32 -8.26 -17.53
CA SER A 33 -4.57 -7.00 -17.71
C SER A 33 -4.88 -5.96 -16.63
N ARG A 34 -6.15 -5.84 -16.21
CA ARG A 34 -6.55 -4.98 -15.10
C ARG A 34 -6.05 -5.52 -13.76
N LYS A 35 -6.11 -6.84 -13.54
CA LYS A 35 -5.56 -7.46 -12.32
C LYS A 35 -4.09 -7.12 -12.12
N MET A 36 -3.30 -7.17 -13.20
CA MET A 36 -1.88 -6.83 -13.15
C MET A 36 -1.65 -5.33 -12.89
N ALA A 37 -2.41 -4.47 -13.58
CA ALA A 37 -2.29 -3.02 -13.43
C ALA A 37 -2.67 -2.55 -12.03
N GLU A 38 -3.79 -3.02 -11.48
CA GLU A 38 -4.25 -2.65 -10.13
C GLU A 38 -3.31 -3.18 -9.05
N LYS A 39 -2.84 -4.43 -9.18
CA LYS A 39 -1.81 -4.97 -8.29
C LYS A 39 -0.56 -4.12 -8.29
N LYS A 40 -0.08 -3.74 -9.48
CA LYS A 40 1.11 -2.89 -9.61
C LYS A 40 0.89 -1.54 -8.92
N LEU A 41 -0.25 -0.90 -9.16
CA LEU A 41 -0.59 0.38 -8.53
C LEU A 41 -0.54 0.29 -6.99
N ILE A 42 -1.11 -0.77 -6.40
CA ILE A 42 -1.11 -0.94 -4.94
C ILE A 42 0.32 -1.17 -4.43
N LEU A 43 1.13 -1.97 -5.14
CA LEU A 43 2.52 -2.21 -4.78
C LEU A 43 3.37 -0.92 -4.85
N ASP A 44 3.18 -0.11 -5.90
CA ASP A 44 3.88 1.17 -6.05
C ASP A 44 3.51 2.13 -4.89
N LEU A 45 2.22 2.20 -4.50
CA LEU A 45 1.77 2.98 -3.34
C LEU A 45 2.37 2.49 -2.01
N ILE A 46 2.50 1.18 -1.82
CA ILE A 46 3.15 0.58 -0.64
C ILE A 46 4.62 0.98 -0.57
N ASP A 47 5.33 0.99 -1.71
CA ASP A 47 6.72 1.39 -1.78
C ASP A 47 6.89 2.89 -1.44
N ASP A 48 6.02 3.75 -1.98
CA ASP A 48 5.97 5.19 -1.65
C ASP A 48 5.70 5.43 -0.16
N ALA A 49 4.75 4.70 0.42
CA ALA A 49 4.42 4.78 1.84
C ALA A 49 5.61 4.37 2.73
N ASN A 50 6.31 3.29 2.37
CA ASN A 50 7.51 2.85 3.08
C ASN A 50 8.64 3.88 2.99
N GLN A 51 8.82 4.50 1.83
CA GLN A 51 9.82 5.57 1.65
C GLN A 51 9.49 6.78 2.53
N LEU A 52 8.23 7.22 2.54
CA LEU A 52 7.78 8.31 3.40
C LEU A 52 7.96 7.96 4.88
N ALA A 53 7.53 6.78 5.30
CA ALA A 53 7.66 6.30 6.68
C ALA A 53 9.12 6.28 7.16
N SER A 54 10.07 5.88 6.29
CA SER A 54 11.50 5.85 6.63
C SER A 54 12.09 7.23 6.95
N SER A 55 11.46 8.30 6.42
CA SER A 55 11.86 9.70 6.63
C SER A 55 11.31 10.30 7.92
N ILE A 56 10.33 9.66 8.57
CA ILE A 56 9.73 10.13 9.83
C ILE A 56 10.62 9.72 11.02
N ARG A 57 10.66 10.58 12.05
CA ARG A 57 11.41 10.36 13.30
C ARG A 57 10.52 10.58 14.53
N PRO A 58 10.39 9.59 15.43
CA PRO A 58 10.89 8.21 15.29
C PRO A 58 10.23 7.48 14.11
N ALA A 59 10.93 6.49 13.53
CA ALA A 59 10.39 5.72 12.41
C ALA A 59 9.20 4.86 12.88
N PRO A 60 8.07 4.84 12.15
CA PRO A 60 6.90 4.04 12.52
C PRO A 60 7.08 2.59 12.06
N ASN A 61 7.95 1.85 12.76
CA ASN A 61 8.38 0.51 12.37
C ASN A 61 7.21 -0.48 12.22
N ASP A 62 6.17 -0.36 13.03
CA ASP A 62 4.99 -1.23 12.97
C ASP A 62 4.25 -1.05 11.64
N VAL A 63 3.99 0.20 11.26
CA VAL A 63 3.35 0.56 9.98
C VAL A 63 4.18 0.08 8.80
N MET A 64 5.51 0.26 8.84
CA MET A 64 6.41 -0.24 7.79
C MET A 64 6.36 -1.77 7.69
N GLY A 65 6.28 -2.46 8.84
CA GLY A 65 6.11 -3.91 8.91
C GLY A 65 4.78 -4.38 8.30
N ASP A 66 3.69 -3.68 8.58
CA ASP A 66 2.35 -3.97 8.03
C ASP A 66 2.31 -3.78 6.51
N LEU A 67 2.82 -2.64 6.03
CA LEU A 67 2.91 -2.33 4.60
C LEU A 67 3.74 -3.37 3.84
N LYS A 68 4.88 -3.79 4.39
CA LYS A 68 5.72 -4.84 3.79
C LYS A 68 4.97 -6.17 3.72
N ARG A 69 4.28 -6.58 4.80
CA ARG A 69 3.48 -7.81 4.82
C ARG A 69 2.35 -7.78 3.79
N LEU A 70 1.65 -6.65 3.66
CA LEU A 70 0.61 -6.46 2.65
C LEU A 70 1.18 -6.60 1.23
N GLY A 71 2.33 -5.97 0.96
CA GLY A 71 3.01 -6.08 -0.34
C GLY A 71 3.39 -7.52 -0.67
N GLU A 72 3.88 -8.30 0.31
CA GLU A 72 4.18 -9.73 0.13
C GLU A 72 2.92 -10.56 -0.15
N GLN A 73 1.82 -10.30 0.56
CA GLN A 73 0.54 -10.96 0.32
C GLN A 73 0.00 -10.68 -1.09
N LEU A 74 0.04 -9.42 -1.53
CA LEU A 74 -0.38 -9.04 -2.88
C LEU A 74 0.50 -9.67 -3.97
N ARG A 75 1.82 -9.78 -3.75
CA ARG A 75 2.72 -10.46 -4.68
C ARG A 75 2.36 -11.94 -4.86
N ARG A 76 1.92 -12.62 -3.78
CA ARG A 76 1.47 -14.01 -3.79
C ARG A 76 0.06 -14.22 -4.34
N LEU A 77 -0.78 -13.18 -4.37
CA LEU A 77 -2.03 -13.18 -5.11
C LEU A 77 -1.72 -13.16 -6.61
N GLY A 78 -1.77 -14.34 -7.23
CA GLY A 78 -1.55 -14.58 -8.66
C GLY A 78 -2.28 -15.85 -9.05
#